data_AF-A0A2H3TLW1-F1
#
_entry.id   AF-A0A2H3TLW1-F1
#
_cell.length_a   1.000
_cell.length_b   1.000
_cell.length_c   1.000
_cell.angle_alpha   90.00
_cell.angle_beta   90.00
_cell.angle_gamma   90.00
#
_symmetry.space_group_name_H-M   'P 1'
#
loop_
_entity.id
_entity.type
_entity.pdbx_description
1 polymer ?
#
loop_
_entity_poly.entity_id
_entity_poly.type
_entity_poly.pdbx_seq_one_letter_code
_entity_poly.pdbx_strand_id
1 'polypeptide(L)'
;MPIERIDLEAQSETDDVLFLSEESSGTFGRRRRLSSCTIGDEDTSSHSNTSARLLEQGELELKAMRLLNTTIQAGSFLGVRQFFSGKYLVEFILVKILVRCRSTDAIKIRGTPFLRNRSALAKLPKKPNEVCMLICRDGDMNNEEVTDISPSQVVQVHPLLITNAKYPNFNRVVFNPQHPAERGRPNKLEVCYAGQGSRRKQVEESLVRVDSSEVSRREYRISNEILRNRWRGTTAKGGSWNPFSGGHHIDLESERSNEGDRSHGQQYTIFDSCSGAGGVSRGALMAGFRVRYALDKAPEVWDTYQANFPGTELYKMSLDQFLSSAQTSHMPVDVLHFSPPCQFFSPAHTHASEHDDANIFALYGCNQLLKKLRPRIITVEQTFGLTHDRHEEYFNGFLGDFTQHGYSIRWRVIRLCTWGAAQDRRRLIIIAAAPGERLPTFPQDTHSQEGGNGLLPYNSIGKALRDIRAGDDLHDLDNVHYFDPPRAPYDPERLAGTITTGGGYFYYPDGSRKLTLREYASLQGFPKSHQFLGTKTSIKRQIGNAFPPNTVRVLYKHLEQWLLNEDRMKPFTNNQDAILIEDDSDTPANLTDDSEDRPRHSPDMMDGNIVETFDIQQHRRGRDPWAVEDMVIDLT
;
A
#
# COMPACT_ATOMS: atom_id res chain seq x y z
N MET A 1 -44.01 -35.00 21.67
CA MET A 1 -44.21 -36.28 20.96
C MET A 1 -43.17 -36.40 19.86
N PRO A 2 -42.59 -37.59 19.65
CA PRO A 2 -41.24 -37.74 19.13
C PRO A 2 -41.15 -37.73 17.60
N ILE A 3 -39.93 -37.49 17.17
CA ILE A 3 -39.37 -37.44 15.82
C ILE A 3 -39.77 -38.66 14.99
N GLU A 4 -40.47 -38.45 13.88
CA GLU A 4 -40.62 -39.44 12.82
C GLU A 4 -39.33 -39.49 11.99
N ARG A 5 -38.73 -40.69 11.97
CA ARG A 5 -37.70 -41.09 11.02
C ARG A 5 -38.27 -40.99 9.61
N ILE A 6 -37.62 -40.21 8.75
CA ILE A 6 -37.81 -40.33 7.30
C ILE A 6 -36.74 -41.30 6.80
N ASP A 7 -37.22 -42.45 6.31
CA ASP A 7 -36.44 -43.44 5.57
C ASP A 7 -35.82 -42.81 4.32
N LEU A 8 -34.50 -42.99 4.18
CA LEU A 8 -33.73 -42.67 2.98
C LEU A 8 -33.51 -43.96 2.20
N GLU A 9 -34.43 -44.31 1.30
CA GLU A 9 -34.14 -45.26 0.22
C GLU A 9 -34.76 -44.81 -1.11
N ALA A 10 -33.92 -44.88 -2.14
CA ALA A 10 -34.20 -44.78 -3.58
C ALA A 10 -34.56 -43.40 -4.17
N GLN A 11 -33.57 -42.76 -4.80
CA GLN A 11 -33.44 -42.77 -6.27
C GLN A 11 -32.08 -42.18 -6.67
N SER A 12 -31.23 -43.03 -7.26
CA SER A 12 -30.01 -42.63 -7.93
C SER A 12 -30.34 -42.07 -9.32
N GLU A 13 -30.53 -40.75 -9.41
CA GLU A 13 -30.35 -40.07 -10.69
C GLU A 13 -28.84 -39.84 -10.87
N THR A 14 -28.27 -40.63 -11.76
CA THR A 14 -26.92 -40.47 -12.25
C THR A 14 -26.94 -39.27 -13.20
N ASP A 15 -26.43 -38.13 -12.73
CA ASP A 15 -26.11 -37.00 -13.60
C ASP A 15 -24.97 -37.43 -14.54
N ASP A 16 -25.31 -37.75 -15.78
CA ASP A 16 -24.35 -38.11 -16.83
C ASP A 16 -23.42 -36.94 -17.15
N VAL A 17 -22.17 -37.03 -16.69
CA VAL A 17 -21.08 -36.13 -17.07
C VAL A 17 -20.50 -36.60 -18.40
N LEU A 18 -20.77 -35.85 -19.47
CA LEU A 18 -20.22 -36.10 -20.81
C LEU A 18 -18.97 -35.24 -21.05
N PHE A 19 -17.88 -35.88 -21.48
CA PHE A 19 -16.58 -35.26 -21.75
C PHE A 19 -16.42 -34.90 -23.23
N LEU A 20 -15.76 -33.77 -23.51
CA LEU A 20 -15.40 -33.34 -24.87
C LEU A 20 -13.87 -33.21 -25.00
N SER A 21 -13.26 -34.25 -25.59
CA SER A 21 -11.87 -34.37 -26.08
C SER A 21 -10.71 -34.23 -25.08
N GLU A 22 -9.79 -35.20 -25.13
CA GLU A 22 -8.48 -35.23 -24.47
C GLU A 22 -7.39 -35.03 -25.55
N GLU A 23 -6.35 -34.25 -25.29
CA GLU A 23 -5.15 -34.21 -26.14
C GLU A 23 -3.99 -34.91 -25.44
N SER A 24 -3.39 -35.88 -26.13
CA SER A 24 -2.22 -36.63 -25.68
C SER A 24 -0.94 -35.97 -26.19
N SER A 25 -0.11 -35.47 -25.27
CA SER A 25 1.28 -35.12 -25.58
C SER A 25 2.13 -36.40 -25.59
N GLY A 26 2.39 -36.97 -26.76
CA GLY A 26 3.27 -38.14 -26.90
C GLY A 26 3.70 -38.42 -28.34
N THR A 27 4.99 -38.26 -28.62
CA THR A 27 5.63 -38.41 -29.94
C THR A 27 6.06 -39.86 -30.28
N PHE A 28 6.04 -40.13 -31.60
CA PHE A 28 6.73 -41.16 -32.42
C PHE A 28 6.13 -42.58 -32.60
N GLY A 29 5.75 -42.89 -33.86
CA GLY A 29 5.58 -44.29 -34.33
C GLY A 29 4.85 -44.59 -35.65
N ARG A 30 5.34 -44.10 -36.80
CA ARG A 30 5.18 -44.65 -38.20
C ARG A 30 3.81 -44.68 -38.94
N ARG A 31 3.78 -43.83 -39.99
CA ARG A 31 3.35 -44.04 -41.41
C ARG A 31 2.02 -44.76 -41.73
N ARG A 32 1.08 -44.02 -42.34
CA ARG A 32 0.77 -44.05 -43.79
C ARG A 32 -0.16 -42.89 -44.21
N ARG A 33 0.10 -42.38 -45.43
CA ARG A 33 -0.51 -41.23 -46.14
C ARG A 33 -2.00 -41.43 -46.45
N LEU A 34 -2.76 -40.32 -46.50
CA LEU A 34 -3.36 -39.75 -47.73
C LEU A 34 -4.04 -38.38 -47.44
N SER A 35 -3.56 -37.36 -48.16
CA SER A 35 -4.21 -36.16 -48.76
C SER A 35 -5.61 -35.73 -48.29
N SER A 36 -6.02 -34.47 -48.19
CA SER A 36 -5.46 -33.13 -48.45
C SER A 36 -6.56 -32.15 -48.05
N CYS A 37 -6.27 -31.06 -47.33
CA CYS A 37 -6.83 -29.72 -47.59
C CYS A 37 -6.29 -28.73 -46.54
N THR A 38 -5.85 -27.60 -47.06
CA THR A 38 -5.14 -26.48 -46.44
C THR A 38 -5.96 -25.78 -45.34
N ILE A 39 -5.36 -25.65 -44.16
CA ILE A 39 -5.77 -24.70 -43.11
C ILE A 39 -4.87 -23.47 -43.27
N GLY A 40 -5.47 -22.28 -43.28
CA GLY A 40 -4.74 -21.02 -43.18
C GLY A 40 -4.30 -20.78 -41.74
N ASP A 41 -2.99 -20.51 -41.57
CA ASP A 41 -2.32 -20.09 -40.35
C ASP A 41 -3.03 -18.85 -39.75
N GLU A 42 -3.56 -18.96 -38.53
CA GLU A 42 -2.92 -18.68 -37.22
C GLU A 42 -2.65 -17.19 -36.94
N ASP A 43 -3.27 -16.71 -35.85
CA ASP A 43 -2.56 -15.99 -34.80
C ASP A 43 -3.41 -16.00 -33.49
N THR A 44 -3.28 -17.05 -32.68
CA THR A 44 -3.74 -17.08 -31.28
C THR A 44 -2.77 -17.86 -30.39
N SER A 45 -1.65 -17.25 -30.02
CA SER A 45 -0.70 -17.80 -29.04
C SER A 45 -0.65 -16.93 -27.77
N SER A 46 -1.54 -17.19 -26.81
CA SER A 46 -1.38 -16.64 -25.44
C SER A 46 -1.98 -17.49 -24.30
N HIS A 47 -2.54 -18.68 -24.58
CA HIS A 47 -3.29 -19.45 -23.57
C HIS A 47 -2.55 -20.66 -22.96
N SER A 48 -1.41 -21.10 -23.49
CA SER A 48 -0.79 -22.38 -23.09
C SER A 48 0.03 -22.37 -21.79
N ASN A 49 0.47 -21.20 -21.27
CA ASN A 49 1.40 -21.15 -20.13
C ASN A 49 0.74 -21.16 -18.73
N THR A 50 -0.55 -20.84 -18.64
CA THR A 50 -1.25 -20.70 -17.34
C THR A 50 -1.71 -22.03 -16.77
N SER A 51 -2.20 -22.96 -17.60
CA SER A 51 -2.72 -24.25 -17.16
C SER A 51 -1.64 -25.17 -16.59
N ALA A 52 -0.44 -25.16 -17.18
CA ALA A 52 0.68 -25.99 -16.74
C ALA A 52 1.16 -25.67 -15.30
N ARG A 53 0.93 -24.45 -14.81
CA ARG A 53 1.28 -24.04 -13.44
C ARG A 53 0.26 -24.45 -12.39
N LEU A 54 -0.96 -24.77 -12.82
CA LEU A 54 -2.08 -25.09 -11.93
C LEU A 54 -2.34 -26.58 -11.79
N LEU A 55 -1.68 -27.43 -12.60
CA LEU A 55 -1.81 -28.89 -12.51
C LEU A 55 -0.82 -29.45 -11.49
N GLU A 56 -1.31 -30.33 -10.61
CA GLU A 56 -0.48 -31.08 -9.68
C GLU A 56 -0.03 -32.42 -10.30
N GLN A 57 0.96 -33.07 -9.68
CA GLN A 57 1.47 -34.35 -10.15
C GLN A 57 0.36 -35.42 -10.14
N GLY A 58 0.09 -36.03 -11.29
CA GLY A 58 -0.98 -37.03 -11.44
C GLY A 58 -2.33 -36.46 -11.87
N GLU A 59 -2.41 -35.18 -12.20
CA GLU A 59 -3.61 -34.53 -12.72
C GLU A 59 -3.57 -34.37 -14.26
N LEU A 60 -4.76 -34.33 -14.87
CA LEU A 60 -4.99 -34.06 -16.29
C LEU A 60 -5.97 -32.90 -16.44
N GLU A 61 -5.70 -31.98 -17.36
CA GLU A 61 -6.63 -30.91 -17.71
C GLU A 61 -7.72 -31.41 -18.66
N LEU A 62 -8.97 -31.02 -18.39
CA LEU A 62 -10.11 -31.21 -19.29
C LEU A 62 -10.46 -29.88 -19.97
N LYS A 63 -10.69 -29.89 -21.29
CA LYS A 63 -11.07 -28.68 -22.03
C LYS A 63 -12.45 -28.16 -21.62
N ALA A 64 -13.41 -29.08 -21.51
CA ALA A 64 -14.77 -28.78 -21.11
C ALA A 64 -15.45 -30.01 -20.51
N MET A 65 -16.48 -29.78 -19.69
CA MET A 65 -17.37 -30.82 -19.18
C MET A 65 -18.83 -30.38 -19.32
N ARG A 66 -19.73 -31.33 -19.54
CA ARG A 66 -21.16 -31.07 -19.49
C ARG A 66 -21.68 -31.31 -18.07
N LEU A 67 -22.38 -30.31 -17.51
CA LEU A 67 -22.97 -30.36 -16.18
C LEU A 67 -24.26 -29.52 -16.17
N LEU A 68 -25.35 -30.03 -15.60
CA LEU A 68 -26.65 -29.34 -15.55
C LEU A 68 -27.11 -28.86 -16.94
N ASN A 69 -26.99 -29.71 -17.96
CA ASN A 69 -27.28 -29.39 -19.38
C ASN A 69 -26.49 -28.21 -19.97
N THR A 70 -25.44 -27.75 -19.30
CA THR A 70 -24.60 -26.64 -19.71
C THR A 70 -23.16 -27.10 -19.88
N THR A 71 -22.45 -26.56 -20.86
CA THR A 71 -21.00 -26.79 -21.00
C THR A 71 -20.25 -25.83 -20.09
N ILE A 72 -19.43 -26.40 -19.21
CA ILE A 72 -18.52 -25.68 -18.32
C ILE A 72 -17.10 -25.82 -18.87
N GLN A 73 -16.33 -24.74 -18.85
CA GLN A 73 -14.94 -24.67 -19.28
C GLN A 73 -14.19 -23.59 -18.46
N ALA A 74 -12.89 -23.42 -18.71
CA ALA A 74 -12.13 -22.30 -18.15
C ALA A 74 -12.83 -20.95 -18.44
N GLY A 75 -12.95 -20.10 -17.41
CA GLY A 75 -13.68 -18.83 -17.48
C GLY A 75 -15.19 -18.92 -17.21
N SER A 76 -15.78 -20.12 -17.11
CA SER A 76 -17.15 -20.28 -16.62
C SER A 76 -17.26 -19.80 -15.17
N PHE A 77 -18.34 -19.07 -14.84
CA PHE A 77 -18.61 -18.60 -13.49
C PHE A 77 -19.77 -19.38 -12.89
N LEU A 78 -19.51 -20.07 -11.78
CA LEU A 78 -20.40 -21.09 -11.22
C LEU A 78 -20.93 -20.61 -9.87
N GLY A 79 -22.24 -20.70 -9.68
CA GLY A 79 -22.84 -20.67 -8.34
C GLY A 79 -22.68 -22.04 -7.71
N VAL A 80 -22.23 -22.08 -6.46
CA VAL A 80 -21.89 -23.32 -5.76
C VAL A 80 -22.61 -23.43 -4.43
N ARG A 81 -22.73 -24.65 -3.90
CA ARG A 81 -23.17 -24.88 -2.52
C ARG A 81 -22.21 -24.13 -1.59
N GLN A 82 -22.78 -23.32 -0.70
CA GLN A 82 -22.01 -22.39 0.11
C GLN A 82 -21.00 -23.14 1.00
N PHE A 83 -19.78 -22.61 1.08
CA PHE A 83 -18.74 -23.11 1.97
C PHE A 83 -17.88 -21.96 2.48
N PHE A 84 -17.12 -22.18 3.54
CA PHE A 84 -16.25 -21.16 4.12
C PHE A 84 -14.82 -21.29 3.57
N SER A 85 -14.24 -20.16 3.18
CA SER A 85 -12.79 -20.00 3.00
C SER A 85 -12.31 -19.00 4.04
N GLY A 86 -11.61 -19.51 5.07
CA GLY A 86 -11.35 -18.75 6.29
C GLY A 86 -12.65 -18.28 6.95
N LYS A 87 -12.80 -16.97 7.13
CA LYS A 87 -14.02 -16.34 7.67
C LYS A 87 -15.05 -15.91 6.62
N TYR A 88 -14.75 -16.12 5.34
CA TYR A 88 -15.58 -15.64 4.23
C TYR A 88 -16.48 -16.76 3.68
N LEU A 89 -17.76 -16.45 3.52
CA LEU A 89 -18.73 -17.35 2.90
C LEU A 89 -18.60 -17.26 1.37
N VAL A 90 -18.08 -18.32 0.75
CA VAL A 90 -17.95 -18.45 -0.70
C VAL A 90 -19.26 -18.95 -1.28
N GLU A 91 -19.71 -18.28 -2.34
CA GLU A 91 -20.98 -18.56 -3.03
C GLU A 91 -20.78 -18.85 -4.52
N PHE A 92 -19.61 -18.49 -5.07
CA PHE A 92 -19.30 -18.69 -6.48
C PHE A 92 -17.84 -19.07 -6.70
N ILE A 93 -17.58 -19.69 -7.86
CA ILE A 93 -16.24 -20.06 -8.33
C ILE A 93 -16.09 -19.62 -9.79
N LEU A 94 -15.02 -18.90 -10.10
CA LEU A 94 -14.57 -18.68 -11.48
C LEU A 94 -13.61 -19.80 -11.87
N VAL A 95 -14.03 -20.65 -12.81
CA VAL A 95 -13.24 -21.81 -13.24
C VAL A 95 -11.93 -21.35 -13.85
N LYS A 96 -10.81 -21.83 -13.32
CA LYS A 96 -9.48 -21.64 -13.90
C LYS A 96 -9.14 -22.82 -14.79
N ILE A 97 -9.28 -24.04 -14.26
CA ILE A 97 -9.08 -25.30 -14.99
C ILE A 97 -10.07 -26.37 -14.51
N LEU A 98 -10.34 -27.35 -15.37
CA LEU A 98 -11.05 -28.57 -15.02
C LEU A 98 -10.04 -29.71 -14.93
N VAL A 99 -10.12 -30.51 -13.87
CA VAL A 99 -9.07 -31.48 -13.54
C VAL A 99 -9.65 -32.88 -13.43
N ARG A 100 -9.00 -33.87 -14.04
CA ARG A 100 -9.23 -35.31 -13.83
C ARG A 100 -8.01 -35.90 -13.11
N CYS A 101 -8.23 -36.52 -11.96
CA CYS A 101 -7.18 -37.20 -11.21
C CYS A 101 -6.89 -38.58 -11.83
N ARG A 102 -5.65 -38.86 -12.24
CA ARG A 102 -5.30 -40.12 -12.94
C ARG A 102 -5.47 -41.37 -12.08
N SER A 103 -5.29 -41.26 -10.76
CA SER A 103 -5.32 -42.41 -9.86
C SER A 103 -6.72 -42.82 -9.41
N THR A 104 -7.63 -41.85 -9.28
CA THR A 104 -8.99 -42.07 -8.76
C THR A 104 -10.07 -41.88 -9.81
N ASP A 105 -9.70 -41.36 -10.97
CA ASP A 105 -10.61 -40.89 -12.01
C ASP A 105 -11.56 -39.75 -11.60
N ALA A 106 -11.38 -39.20 -10.40
CA ALA A 106 -12.23 -38.15 -9.87
C ALA A 106 -12.03 -36.83 -10.64
N ILE A 107 -13.15 -36.17 -10.95
CA ILE A 107 -13.16 -34.85 -11.58
C ILE A 107 -13.26 -33.78 -10.49
N LYS A 108 -12.47 -32.73 -10.63
CA LYS A 108 -12.53 -31.52 -9.82
C LYS A 108 -12.60 -30.29 -10.70
N ILE A 109 -13.24 -29.25 -10.17
CA ILE A 109 -13.24 -27.92 -10.74
C ILE A 109 -12.32 -27.08 -9.88
N ARG A 110 -11.22 -26.58 -10.45
CA ARG A 110 -10.25 -25.74 -9.76
C ARG A 110 -10.44 -24.29 -10.21
N GLY A 111 -10.69 -23.40 -9.27
CA GLY A 111 -11.03 -22.02 -9.61
C GLY A 111 -10.84 -21.02 -8.49
N THR A 112 -11.07 -19.75 -8.83
CA THR A 112 -10.96 -18.64 -7.88
C THR A 112 -12.29 -18.45 -7.15
N PRO A 113 -12.32 -18.41 -5.81
CA PRO A 113 -13.53 -18.20 -5.04
C PRO A 113 -14.05 -16.76 -5.08
N PHE A 114 -15.37 -16.62 -5.01
CA PHE A 114 -16.08 -15.35 -4.98
C PHE A 114 -17.19 -15.38 -3.92
N LEU A 115 -17.36 -14.25 -3.25
CA LEU A 115 -18.42 -14.01 -2.26
C LEU A 115 -19.30 -12.85 -2.70
N ARG A 116 -20.52 -12.73 -2.19
CA ARG A 116 -21.32 -11.51 -2.42
C ARG A 116 -20.86 -10.39 -1.50
N ASN A 117 -21.06 -9.14 -1.91
CA ASN A 117 -20.73 -7.99 -1.06
C ASN A 117 -21.35 -8.02 0.34
N ARG A 118 -22.60 -8.49 0.43
CA ARG A 118 -23.28 -8.62 1.73
C ARG A 118 -22.56 -9.59 2.68
N SER A 119 -21.78 -10.51 2.12
CA SER A 119 -20.97 -11.51 2.82
C SER A 119 -19.55 -11.01 3.14
N ALA A 120 -19.22 -9.76 2.78
CA ALA A 120 -17.91 -9.11 3.01
C ALA A 120 -17.79 -8.44 4.39
N LEU A 121 -18.50 -8.95 5.42
CA LEU A 121 -18.40 -8.50 6.81
C LEU A 121 -18.58 -6.98 6.98
N ALA A 122 -19.53 -6.37 6.26
CA ALA A 122 -19.80 -4.92 6.25
C ALA A 122 -18.65 -4.02 5.75
N LYS A 123 -17.53 -4.57 5.29
CA LYS A 123 -16.41 -3.81 4.71
C LYS A 123 -16.75 -3.19 3.33
N LEU A 124 -17.78 -3.72 2.66
CA LEU A 124 -18.23 -3.28 1.34
C LEU A 124 -19.69 -2.82 1.39
N PRO A 125 -20.08 -1.84 0.55
CA PRO A 125 -21.48 -1.43 0.41
C PRO A 125 -22.38 -2.61 0.03
N LYS A 126 -23.54 -2.69 0.69
CA LYS A 126 -24.55 -3.72 0.40
C LYS A 126 -25.13 -3.49 -0.99
N LYS A 127 -24.68 -4.30 -1.94
CA LYS A 127 -25.19 -4.29 -3.31
C LYS A 127 -25.55 -5.72 -3.72
N PRO A 128 -26.80 -5.97 -4.14
CA PRO A 128 -27.35 -7.33 -4.20
C PRO A 128 -26.70 -8.22 -5.28
N ASN A 129 -26.24 -7.61 -6.38
CA ASN A 129 -25.74 -8.30 -7.57
C ASN A 129 -24.23 -8.13 -7.77
N GLU A 130 -23.55 -7.61 -6.77
CA GLU A 130 -22.11 -7.40 -6.77
C GLU A 130 -21.42 -8.56 -6.02
N VAL A 131 -20.39 -9.11 -6.65
CA VAL A 131 -19.54 -10.19 -6.14
C VAL A 131 -18.10 -9.71 -5.96
N CYS A 132 -17.43 -10.24 -4.96
CA CYS A 132 -16.08 -9.89 -4.58
C CYS A 132 -15.18 -11.11 -4.76
N MET A 133 -14.02 -10.92 -5.41
CA MET A 133 -13.08 -11.98 -5.73
C MET A 133 -12.13 -12.19 -4.56
N LEU A 134 -12.08 -13.42 -4.05
CA LEU A 134 -11.21 -13.79 -2.94
C LEU A 134 -9.90 -14.37 -3.51
N ILE A 135 -8.81 -13.59 -3.38
CA ILE A 135 -7.46 -14.07 -3.70
C ILE A 135 -6.72 -14.29 -2.38
N CYS A 136 -6.29 -15.52 -2.16
CA CYS A 136 -5.34 -15.86 -1.12
C CYS A 136 -3.96 -16.07 -1.75
N ARG A 137 -2.90 -15.60 -1.11
CA ARG A 137 -1.51 -15.77 -1.60
C ARG A 137 -0.69 -16.36 -0.49
N ASP A 138 0.18 -17.31 -0.79
CA ASP A 138 1.11 -17.87 0.19
C ASP A 138 2.32 -16.94 0.43
N GLY A 139 3.19 -17.32 1.38
CA GLY A 139 4.38 -16.58 1.84
C GLY A 139 5.20 -15.89 0.74
N ASP A 140 5.33 -16.56 -0.40
CA ASP A 140 5.91 -16.02 -1.62
C ASP A 140 4.76 -15.46 -2.48
N MET A 141 4.62 -14.13 -2.49
CA MET A 141 3.53 -13.31 -3.09
C MET A 141 3.19 -13.58 -4.58
N ASN A 142 3.76 -14.61 -5.20
CA ASN A 142 3.66 -14.95 -6.61
C ASN A 142 2.61 -16.03 -6.93
N ASN A 143 2.17 -16.84 -5.96
CA ASN A 143 1.21 -17.92 -6.22
C ASN A 143 -0.16 -17.61 -5.61
N GLU A 144 -1.18 -17.53 -6.45
CA GLU A 144 -2.58 -17.39 -6.05
C GLU A 144 -3.14 -18.77 -5.68
N GLU A 145 -3.67 -18.89 -4.47
CA GLU A 145 -4.37 -20.09 -4.00
C GLU A 145 -5.69 -20.22 -4.75
N VAL A 146 -5.91 -21.40 -5.31
CA VAL A 146 -7.14 -21.78 -6.02
C VAL A 146 -7.88 -22.83 -5.22
N THR A 147 -9.19 -22.86 -5.35
CA THR A 147 -10.05 -23.79 -4.61
C THR A 147 -10.52 -24.92 -5.52
N ASP A 148 -10.37 -26.15 -5.02
CA ASP A 148 -10.96 -27.34 -5.62
C ASP A 148 -12.38 -27.54 -5.11
N ILE A 149 -13.32 -27.74 -6.02
CA ILE A 149 -14.68 -28.20 -5.72
C ILE A 149 -15.03 -29.44 -6.54
N SER A 150 -15.95 -30.25 -6.03
CA SER A 150 -16.57 -31.33 -6.81
C SER A 150 -17.65 -30.78 -7.75
N PRO A 151 -17.85 -31.37 -8.94
CA PRO A 151 -18.99 -31.03 -9.81
C PRO A 151 -20.34 -31.09 -9.11
N SER A 152 -20.54 -31.97 -8.12
CA SER A 152 -21.78 -32.08 -7.35
C SER A 152 -22.08 -30.87 -6.46
N GLN A 153 -21.11 -29.99 -6.25
CA GLN A 153 -21.29 -28.72 -5.53
C GLN A 153 -21.80 -27.59 -6.44
N VAL A 154 -21.80 -27.77 -7.76
CA VAL A 154 -22.29 -26.76 -8.70
C VAL A 154 -23.82 -26.71 -8.64
N VAL A 155 -24.35 -25.52 -8.41
CA VAL A 155 -25.80 -25.27 -8.34
C VAL A 155 -26.31 -24.70 -9.67
N GLN A 156 -25.54 -23.80 -10.29
CA GLN A 156 -25.94 -23.13 -11.53
C GLN A 156 -24.75 -22.44 -12.21
N VAL A 157 -24.85 -22.21 -13.53
CA VAL A 157 -23.90 -21.40 -14.29
C VAL A 157 -24.42 -19.96 -14.39
N HIS A 158 -23.56 -18.98 -14.11
CA HIS A 158 -23.89 -17.57 -14.16
C HIS A 158 -23.05 -16.83 -15.22
N PRO A 159 -23.63 -15.82 -15.90
CA PRO A 159 -22.83 -14.85 -16.61
C PRO A 159 -22.06 -13.98 -15.61
N LEU A 160 -20.75 -13.83 -15.82
CA LEU A 160 -19.92 -12.86 -15.11
C LEU A 160 -19.52 -11.74 -16.08
N LEU A 161 -19.56 -10.51 -15.57
CA LEU A 161 -19.22 -9.32 -16.32
C LEU A 161 -18.17 -8.61 -15.39
N ILE A 162 -16.99 -8.20 -15.91
CA ILE A 162 -15.97 -7.35 -15.19
C ILE A 162 -15.90 -5.85 -15.67
N THR A 163 -15.97 -4.84 -14.78
CA THR A 163 -15.98 -3.37 -15.08
C THR A 163 -15.48 -2.54 -13.92
N ASN A 164 -14.63 -1.55 -14.24
CA ASN A 164 -14.18 -0.54 -13.31
C ASN A 164 -15.12 0.67 -13.20
N ALA A 165 -16.24 0.70 -13.95
CA ALA A 165 -17.24 1.76 -13.91
C ALA A 165 -18.13 1.73 -12.65
N LYS A 166 -18.60 2.90 -12.21
CA LYS A 166 -19.66 2.99 -11.18
C LYS A 166 -21.02 2.66 -11.82
N TYR A 167 -21.72 1.67 -11.30
CA TYR A 167 -23.13 1.42 -11.62
C TYR A 167 -24.02 2.59 -11.14
N PRO A 168 -25.05 3.04 -11.89
CA PRO A 168 -25.49 2.59 -13.22
C PRO A 168 -24.88 3.39 -14.39
N ASN A 169 -23.82 4.18 -14.19
CA ASN A 169 -23.22 5.09 -15.19
C ASN A 169 -22.46 4.36 -16.33
N PHE A 170 -22.92 3.17 -16.70
CA PHE A 170 -22.56 2.49 -17.93
C PHE A 170 -22.82 3.41 -19.11
N ASN A 171 -21.97 3.30 -20.12
CA ASN A 171 -22.10 4.07 -21.35
C ASN A 171 -23.56 4.06 -21.84
N ARG A 172 -24.14 5.25 -22.08
CA ARG A 172 -25.57 5.46 -22.44
C ARG A 172 -26.02 4.65 -23.67
N VAL A 173 -25.08 4.12 -24.46
CA VAL A 173 -25.35 3.25 -25.61
C VAL A 173 -25.87 1.87 -25.21
N VAL A 174 -25.56 1.38 -24.00
CA VAL A 174 -26.01 0.05 -23.51
C VAL A 174 -27.18 0.17 -22.52
N PHE A 175 -27.43 1.36 -21.98
CA PHE A 175 -28.58 1.60 -21.10
C PHE A 175 -29.75 2.15 -21.92
N ASN A 176 -30.74 1.32 -22.26
CA ASN A 176 -31.97 1.77 -22.93
C ASN A 176 -33.05 2.14 -21.88
N PRO A 177 -33.33 3.43 -21.65
CA PRO A 177 -34.33 3.87 -20.68
C PRO A 177 -35.78 3.51 -21.07
N GLN A 178 -36.05 3.06 -22.30
CA GLN A 178 -37.38 2.73 -22.81
C GLN A 178 -37.76 1.24 -22.64
N HIS A 179 -36.85 0.38 -22.15
CA HIS A 179 -37.13 -1.03 -21.86
C HIS A 179 -37.13 -1.33 -20.35
N PRO A 180 -38.25 -1.09 -19.63
CA PRO A 180 -38.36 -1.38 -18.20
C PRO A 180 -38.30 -2.88 -17.86
N ALA A 181 -38.34 -3.78 -18.84
CA ALA A 181 -38.12 -5.22 -18.66
C ALA A 181 -36.63 -5.59 -18.42
N GLU A 182 -35.68 -4.67 -18.68
CA GLU A 182 -34.27 -4.80 -18.28
C GLU A 182 -34.02 -4.37 -16.81
N ARG A 183 -35.09 -4.16 -16.02
CA ARG A 183 -35.01 -3.90 -14.57
C ARG A 183 -34.59 -5.10 -13.72
N GLY A 184 -34.12 -6.19 -14.32
CA GLY A 184 -33.78 -7.38 -13.54
C GLY A 184 -33.02 -8.45 -14.30
N ARG A 185 -31.74 -8.23 -14.61
CA ARG A 185 -30.63 -9.23 -14.71
C ARG A 185 -29.38 -8.59 -15.34
N PRO A 186 -28.15 -9.07 -15.02
CA PRO A 186 -27.43 -8.70 -13.80
C PRO A 186 -25.96 -8.33 -14.11
N ASN A 187 -25.13 -8.32 -13.06
CA ASN A 187 -23.67 -8.48 -13.05
C ASN A 187 -22.89 -7.18 -12.97
N LYS A 188 -22.00 -7.09 -11.98
CA LYS A 188 -20.59 -6.66 -12.07
C LYS A 188 -20.10 -6.13 -10.72
N LEU A 189 -19.08 -6.76 -10.15
CA LEU A 189 -18.20 -6.08 -9.21
C LEU A 189 -16.80 -6.68 -9.25
N GLU A 190 -15.86 -5.79 -8.97
CA GLU A 190 -14.49 -6.10 -8.60
C GLU A 190 -14.18 -5.53 -7.22
N VAL A 191 -13.67 -6.39 -6.35
CA VAL A 191 -12.75 -6.06 -5.27
C VAL A 191 -11.82 -7.27 -5.08
N CYS A 192 -10.49 -7.05 -5.01
CA CYS A 192 -9.49 -8.07 -4.69
C CYS A 192 -9.26 -8.12 -3.19
N TYR A 193 -9.33 -9.32 -2.60
CA TYR A 193 -8.64 -9.63 -1.33
C TYR A 193 -7.22 -10.07 -1.64
N ALA A 194 -6.26 -9.76 -0.78
CA ALA A 194 -5.02 -10.51 -0.66
C ALA A 194 -4.95 -10.97 0.79
N GLY A 195 -5.02 -12.28 1.02
CA GLY A 195 -4.86 -12.87 2.35
C GLY A 195 -3.83 -13.99 2.32
N GLN A 196 -2.80 -13.91 3.16
CA GLN A 196 -2.01 -15.08 3.54
C GLN A 196 -2.80 -15.89 4.55
N GLY A 197 -2.97 -17.19 4.28
CA GLY A 197 -3.80 -18.02 5.12
C GLY A 197 -3.63 -19.52 4.93
N SER A 198 -2.43 -20.08 5.14
CA SER A 198 -2.29 -21.51 5.43
C SER A 198 -2.05 -21.72 6.92
N ARG A 199 -3.10 -21.86 7.75
CA ARG A 199 -2.99 -22.12 9.23
C ARG A 199 -2.06 -21.17 10.03
N ARG A 200 -1.48 -20.12 9.42
CA ARG A 200 -0.43 -19.24 9.93
C ARG A 200 -0.87 -17.79 9.71
N LYS A 201 -1.13 -17.11 10.83
CA LYS A 201 -1.38 -15.67 11.07
C LYS A 201 -1.48 -14.75 9.83
N GLN A 202 -2.67 -14.22 9.59
CA GLN A 202 -2.94 -13.17 8.58
C GLN A 202 -2.10 -11.91 8.85
N VAL A 203 -1.26 -11.50 7.89
CA VAL A 203 -0.29 -10.41 8.06
C VAL A 203 -0.77 -9.11 7.40
N GLU A 204 -1.38 -9.20 6.22
CA GLU A 204 -1.84 -8.06 5.42
C GLU A 204 -3.19 -8.39 4.77
N GLU A 205 -4.04 -7.37 4.59
CA GLU A 205 -5.29 -7.46 3.85
C GLU A 205 -5.47 -6.24 2.94
N SER A 206 -6.23 -6.41 1.85
CA SER A 206 -6.64 -5.30 0.99
C SER A 206 -8.02 -5.53 0.36
N LEU A 207 -8.62 -4.44 -0.10
CA LEU A 207 -9.82 -4.36 -0.92
C LEU A 207 -9.49 -3.45 -2.11
N VAL A 208 -9.21 -4.05 -3.27
CA VAL A 208 -8.73 -3.31 -4.44
C VAL A 208 -9.79 -3.26 -5.53
N ARG A 209 -10.21 -2.06 -5.94
CA ARG A 209 -11.01 -1.87 -7.16
C ARG A 209 -10.18 -2.27 -8.37
N VAL A 210 -10.79 -2.89 -9.35
CA VAL A 210 -10.06 -3.28 -10.55
C VAL A 210 -9.76 -2.07 -11.41
N ASP A 211 -8.60 -2.18 -12.02
CA ASP A 211 -8.05 -1.24 -12.96
C ASP A 211 -8.73 -1.31 -14.32
N SER A 212 -8.71 -0.19 -15.04
CA SER A 212 -9.06 -0.15 -16.46
C SER A 212 -8.36 -1.25 -17.30
N SER A 213 -7.13 -1.64 -16.97
CA SER A 213 -6.38 -2.66 -17.69
C SER A 213 -6.94 -4.08 -17.53
N GLU A 214 -7.61 -4.38 -16.42
CA GLU A 214 -8.14 -5.74 -16.15
C GLU A 214 -9.54 -5.93 -16.75
N VAL A 215 -10.17 -4.86 -17.23
CA VAL A 215 -11.47 -4.93 -17.92
C VAL A 215 -11.27 -5.29 -19.39
N SER A 216 -11.47 -6.54 -19.78
CA SER A 216 -11.22 -7.03 -21.16
C SER A 216 -12.06 -6.32 -22.23
N ARG A 217 -13.36 -6.13 -21.98
CA ARG A 217 -14.34 -5.60 -22.93
C ARG A 217 -14.39 -4.06 -22.90
N ARG A 218 -14.05 -3.41 -24.02
CA ARG A 218 -13.89 -1.94 -24.14
C ARG A 218 -15.16 -1.17 -23.78
N GLU A 219 -16.34 -1.69 -24.13
CA GLU A 219 -17.64 -1.10 -23.84
C GLU A 219 -17.96 -0.99 -22.33
N TYR A 220 -17.21 -1.73 -21.50
CA TYR A 220 -17.33 -1.68 -20.05
C TYR A 220 -16.11 -1.08 -19.37
N ARG A 221 -15.17 -0.52 -20.12
CA ARG A 221 -13.95 0.06 -19.58
C ARG A 221 -14.09 1.58 -19.49
N ILE A 222 -13.73 2.14 -18.35
CA ILE A 222 -13.53 3.59 -18.18
C ILE A 222 -12.06 3.83 -17.91
N SER A 223 -11.46 4.90 -18.44
CA SER A 223 -10.06 5.19 -18.10
C SER A 223 -9.94 5.59 -16.62
N ASN A 224 -8.82 5.21 -16.01
CA ASN A 224 -8.50 5.58 -14.64
C ASN A 224 -8.51 7.10 -14.43
N GLU A 225 -8.02 7.86 -15.41
CA GLU A 225 -8.07 9.32 -15.38
C GLU A 225 -9.50 9.88 -15.31
N ILE A 226 -10.45 9.33 -16.07
CA ILE A 226 -11.86 9.74 -15.99
C ILE A 226 -12.44 9.43 -14.62
N LEU A 227 -12.15 8.25 -14.05
CA LEU A 227 -12.62 7.88 -12.71
C LEU A 227 -12.09 8.84 -11.65
N ARG A 228 -10.80 9.17 -11.73
CA ARG A 228 -10.14 10.12 -10.83
C ARG A 228 -10.71 11.52 -10.98
N ASN A 229 -10.81 12.03 -12.21
CA ASN A 229 -11.33 13.38 -12.48
C ASN A 229 -12.79 13.51 -12.04
N ARG A 230 -13.62 12.46 -12.19
CA ARG A 230 -15.00 12.45 -11.67
C ARG A 230 -15.06 12.49 -10.14
N TRP A 231 -14.06 11.94 -9.45
CA TRP A 231 -14.03 11.92 -7.99
C TRP A 231 -13.43 13.21 -7.41
N ARG A 232 -12.27 13.65 -7.90
CA ARG A 232 -11.48 14.74 -7.30
C ARG A 232 -11.26 15.98 -8.18
N GLY A 233 -11.59 15.90 -9.47
CA GLY A 233 -11.20 16.90 -10.46
C GLY A 233 -9.79 16.67 -11.02
N THR A 234 -9.25 17.67 -11.72
CA THR A 234 -7.96 17.59 -12.41
C THR A 234 -6.81 17.38 -11.42
N THR A 235 -5.90 16.46 -11.74
CA THR A 235 -4.70 16.18 -10.97
C THR A 235 -3.49 16.89 -11.58
N ALA A 236 -2.76 17.68 -10.78
CA ALA A 236 -1.44 18.19 -11.17
C ALA A 236 -0.39 17.08 -11.06
N LYS A 237 0.13 16.62 -12.20
CA LYS A 237 1.22 15.63 -12.26
C LYS A 237 2.48 16.19 -11.59
N GLY A 238 3.15 15.39 -10.76
CA GLY A 238 4.35 15.81 -10.03
C GLY A 238 4.07 16.58 -8.73
N GLY A 239 2.81 16.90 -8.45
CA GLY A 239 2.36 17.49 -7.19
C GLY A 239 1.60 18.80 -7.36
N SER A 240 0.66 19.03 -6.43
CA SER A 240 -0.26 20.18 -6.47
C SER A 240 0.34 21.49 -5.93
N TRP A 241 1.55 21.46 -5.35
CA TRP A 241 2.28 22.66 -4.97
C TRP A 241 3.37 22.97 -5.99
N ASN A 242 3.31 24.14 -6.63
CA ASN A 242 4.36 24.63 -7.51
C ASN A 242 4.65 26.12 -7.19
N PRO A 243 5.83 26.46 -6.67
CA PRO A 243 6.17 27.84 -6.30
C PRO A 243 6.41 28.75 -7.51
N PHE A 244 6.65 28.20 -8.70
CA PHE A 244 7.00 28.95 -9.92
C PHE A 244 5.90 28.98 -10.98
N SER A 245 4.72 28.40 -10.71
CA SER A 245 3.57 28.43 -11.63
C SER A 245 2.92 29.82 -11.82
N GLY A 246 3.58 30.89 -11.37
CA GLY A 246 3.20 32.29 -11.62
C GLY A 246 3.60 32.80 -13.02
N GLY A 247 3.34 32.01 -14.07
CA GLY A 247 3.46 32.43 -15.47
C GLY A 247 4.27 31.48 -16.34
N HIS A 248 3.61 30.62 -17.12
CA HIS A 248 4.21 30.09 -18.35
C HIS A 248 3.18 30.09 -19.48
N HIS A 249 3.63 30.59 -20.63
CA HIS A 249 2.94 30.55 -21.91
C HIS A 249 2.45 29.13 -22.21
N ILE A 250 1.18 29.02 -22.57
CA ILE A 250 0.61 27.79 -23.12
C ILE A 250 1.21 27.65 -24.53
N ASP A 251 2.18 26.75 -24.69
CA ASP A 251 2.64 26.29 -25.99
C ASP A 251 1.58 25.33 -26.55
N LEU A 252 0.73 25.86 -27.44
CA LEU A 252 -0.42 25.17 -28.01
C LEU A 252 -0.04 24.11 -29.06
N GLU A 253 1.25 23.97 -29.41
CA GLU A 253 1.69 23.09 -30.51
C GLU A 253 2.65 21.96 -30.11
N SER A 254 3.03 21.83 -28.83
CA SER A 254 3.91 20.73 -28.43
C SER A 254 3.13 19.44 -28.16
N GLU A 255 3.08 18.52 -29.13
CA GLU A 255 2.80 17.11 -28.89
C GLU A 255 3.97 16.47 -28.12
N ARG A 256 4.10 16.77 -26.81
CA ARG A 256 5.14 16.13 -25.98
C ARG A 256 4.66 14.77 -25.49
N SER A 257 5.46 13.75 -25.77
CA SER A 257 5.40 12.42 -25.16
C SER A 257 5.33 12.55 -23.63
N ASN A 258 4.39 11.81 -23.02
CA ASN A 258 3.88 11.93 -21.65
C ASN A 258 4.86 11.59 -20.49
N GLU A 259 6.17 11.79 -20.65
CA GLU A 259 7.17 11.71 -19.59
C GLU A 259 7.82 13.08 -19.40
N GLY A 260 7.80 13.61 -18.17
CA GLY A 260 8.34 14.93 -17.87
C GLY A 260 9.12 14.94 -16.57
N ASP A 261 10.10 15.84 -16.47
CA ASP A 261 10.79 16.10 -15.21
C ASP A 261 9.93 16.97 -14.31
N ARG A 262 9.89 16.63 -13.02
CA ARG A 262 9.20 17.46 -12.01
C ARG A 262 9.82 18.86 -12.02
N SER A 263 8.99 19.90 -11.99
CA SER A 263 9.49 21.27 -11.95
C SER A 263 10.28 21.54 -10.65
N HIS A 264 11.25 22.46 -10.71
CA HIS A 264 12.02 22.86 -9.54
C HIS A 264 11.08 23.30 -8.40
N GLY A 265 11.27 22.74 -7.20
CA GLY A 265 10.45 23.07 -6.03
C GLY A 265 8.97 22.60 -6.08
N GLN A 266 8.54 21.88 -7.12
CA GLN A 266 7.22 21.29 -7.16
C GLN A 266 7.12 20.15 -6.14
N GLN A 267 6.02 20.09 -5.39
CA GLN A 267 5.83 19.14 -4.29
C GLN A 267 4.41 18.58 -4.24
N TYR A 268 4.27 17.33 -3.78
CA TYR A 268 2.96 16.78 -3.42
C TYR A 268 2.50 17.40 -2.10
N THR A 269 1.22 17.74 -2.03
CA THR A 269 0.60 18.37 -0.86
C THR A 269 0.00 17.35 0.09
N ILE A 270 0.17 17.58 1.39
CA ILE A 270 -0.44 16.77 2.44
C ILE A 270 -1.33 17.60 3.38
N PHE A 271 -2.45 17.01 3.80
CA PHE A 271 -3.25 17.42 4.96
C PHE A 271 -2.97 16.47 6.13
N ASP A 272 -2.50 16.98 7.27
CA ASP A 272 -2.24 16.20 8.49
C ASP A 272 -3.38 16.38 9.51
N SER A 273 -4.27 15.41 9.62
CA SER A 273 -5.42 15.46 10.53
C SER A 273 -5.13 14.78 11.85
N CYS A 274 -5.40 15.49 12.96
CA CYS A 274 -5.00 15.10 14.32
C CYS A 274 -3.47 15.08 14.46
N SER A 275 -2.84 16.17 14.00
CA SER A 275 -1.41 16.28 13.74
C SER A 275 -0.50 16.23 14.98
N GLY A 276 -1.04 16.50 16.18
CA GLY A 276 -0.29 16.57 17.42
C GLY A 276 0.87 17.57 17.35
N ALA A 277 2.03 17.20 17.87
CA ALA A 277 3.27 17.97 17.70
C ALA A 277 3.90 17.84 16.30
N GLY A 278 3.21 17.19 15.34
CA GLY A 278 3.65 17.11 13.95
C GLY A 278 4.71 16.04 13.68
N GLY A 279 4.62 14.88 14.34
CA GLY A 279 5.45 13.72 14.00
C GLY A 279 5.27 13.29 12.54
N VAL A 280 4.03 13.23 12.08
CA VAL A 280 3.72 12.90 10.68
C VAL A 280 4.17 14.00 9.74
N SER A 281 3.76 15.24 10.03
CA SER A 281 4.20 16.43 9.29
C SER A 281 5.72 16.51 9.13
N ARG A 282 6.51 16.23 10.18
CA ARG A 282 7.97 16.23 10.12
C ARG A 282 8.48 15.12 9.19
N GLY A 283 7.97 13.90 9.31
CA GLY A 283 8.36 12.79 8.44
C GLY A 283 7.98 12.99 6.98
N ALA A 284 6.80 13.53 6.70
CA ALA A 284 6.34 13.86 5.35
C ALA A 284 7.18 14.98 4.72
N LEU A 285 7.51 16.03 5.49
CA LEU A 285 8.41 17.10 5.06
C LEU A 285 9.80 16.55 4.70
N MET A 286 10.35 15.67 5.55
CA MET A 286 11.64 14.99 5.31
C MET A 286 11.60 14.05 4.10
N ALA A 287 10.42 13.59 3.69
CA ALA A 287 10.22 12.79 2.50
C ALA A 287 10.03 13.62 1.22
N GLY A 288 9.94 14.95 1.31
CA GLY A 288 9.79 15.86 0.16
C GLY A 288 8.39 16.43 -0.07
N PHE A 289 7.44 16.17 0.84
CA PHE A 289 6.08 16.72 0.72
C PHE A 289 5.98 18.17 1.20
N ARG A 290 5.01 18.89 0.65
CA ARG A 290 4.53 20.16 1.19
C ARG A 290 3.39 19.89 2.17
N VAL A 291 3.64 20.06 3.46
CA VAL A 291 2.57 20.10 4.47
C VAL A 291 1.78 21.38 4.27
N ARG A 292 0.58 21.26 3.71
CA ARG A 292 -0.24 22.42 3.33
C ARG A 292 -1.17 22.81 4.46
N TYR A 293 -1.82 21.81 5.04
CA TYR A 293 -2.81 21.98 6.09
C TYR A 293 -2.54 21.01 7.22
N ALA A 294 -2.85 21.43 8.43
CA ALA A 294 -2.90 20.58 9.59
C ALA A 294 -4.11 20.91 10.46
N LEU A 295 -4.59 19.94 11.21
CA LEU A 295 -5.74 20.09 12.09
C LEU A 295 -5.42 19.45 13.44
N ASP A 296 -5.55 20.22 14.52
CA ASP A 296 -5.49 19.68 15.87
C ASP A 296 -6.36 20.46 16.84
N LYS A 297 -7.03 19.73 17.73
CA LYS A 297 -7.94 20.28 18.74
C LYS A 297 -7.24 20.71 20.03
N ALA A 298 -6.03 20.22 20.28
CA ALA A 298 -5.34 20.33 21.55
C ALA A 298 -4.50 21.62 21.61
N PRO A 299 -4.86 22.62 22.43
CA PRO A 299 -4.15 23.90 22.46
C PRO A 299 -2.66 23.76 22.79
N GLU A 300 -2.30 22.76 23.58
CA GLU A 300 -0.94 22.54 24.04
C GLU A 300 0.06 22.12 22.95
N VAL A 301 -0.41 21.74 21.76
CA VAL A 301 0.47 21.36 20.64
C VAL A 301 0.63 22.45 19.60
N TRP A 302 -0.23 23.48 19.63
CA TRP A 302 -0.30 24.49 18.56
C TRP A 302 0.99 25.28 18.42
N ASP A 303 1.56 25.76 19.53
CA ASP A 303 2.79 26.55 19.50
C ASP A 303 3.98 25.70 19.02
N THR A 304 4.09 24.46 19.52
CA THR A 304 5.07 23.48 19.03
C THR A 304 4.92 23.26 17.52
N TYR A 305 3.70 23.04 17.05
CA TYR A 305 3.45 22.76 15.64
C TYR A 305 3.84 23.98 14.77
N GLN A 306 3.38 25.18 15.13
CA GLN A 306 3.67 26.39 14.35
C GLN A 306 5.17 26.75 14.33
N ALA A 307 5.89 26.54 15.43
CA ALA A 307 7.33 26.75 15.48
C ALA A 307 8.10 25.85 14.49
N ASN A 308 7.58 24.64 14.26
CA ASN A 308 8.22 23.65 13.38
C ASN A 308 7.77 23.73 11.91
N PHE A 309 6.56 24.24 11.67
CA PHE A 309 5.92 24.26 10.35
C PHE A 309 5.29 25.62 10.02
N PRO A 310 6.09 26.71 9.95
CA PRO A 310 5.56 28.06 9.74
C PRO A 310 4.85 28.26 8.39
N GLY A 311 5.12 27.40 7.40
CA GLY A 311 4.47 27.42 6.09
C GLY A 311 3.17 26.61 5.99
N THR A 312 2.71 26.01 7.08
CA THR A 312 1.49 25.19 7.14
C THR A 312 0.35 25.99 7.75
N GLU A 313 -0.83 25.93 7.13
CA GLU A 313 -2.05 26.48 7.74
C GLU A 313 -2.59 25.48 8.78
N LEU A 314 -2.44 25.83 10.06
CA LEU A 314 -2.92 25.03 11.18
C LEU A 314 -4.34 25.44 11.59
N TYR A 315 -5.29 24.54 11.44
CA TYR A 315 -6.64 24.64 11.97
C TYR A 315 -6.65 24.25 13.45
N LYS A 316 -6.75 25.26 14.31
CA LYS A 316 -6.79 25.17 15.78
C LYS A 316 -8.20 24.87 16.28
N MET A 317 -8.76 23.72 15.91
CA MET A 317 -10.15 23.36 16.17
C MET A 317 -10.36 21.85 16.20
N SER A 318 -11.54 21.41 16.65
CA SER A 318 -11.91 20.00 16.60
C SER A 318 -12.26 19.54 15.18
N LEU A 319 -12.22 18.22 14.96
CA LEU A 319 -12.55 17.64 13.67
C LEU A 319 -14.00 17.93 13.26
N ASP A 320 -14.95 17.82 14.18
CA ASP A 320 -16.36 18.16 13.95
C ASP A 320 -16.53 19.64 13.54
N GLN A 321 -15.89 20.58 14.24
CA GLN A 321 -15.91 22.00 13.89
C GLN A 321 -15.33 22.26 12.50
N PHE A 322 -14.20 21.62 12.19
CA PHE A 322 -13.62 21.72 10.85
C PHE A 322 -14.59 21.20 9.80
N LEU A 323 -15.21 20.03 10.01
CA LEU A 323 -16.14 19.43 9.05
C LEU A 323 -17.40 20.27 8.82
N SER A 324 -17.89 20.96 9.85
CA SER A 324 -19.07 21.85 9.76
C SER A 324 -18.77 23.23 9.18
N SER A 325 -17.51 23.63 9.05
CA SER A 325 -17.13 24.96 8.54
C SER A 325 -17.38 25.10 7.03
N ALA A 326 -18.21 26.08 6.65
CA ALA A 326 -18.46 26.42 5.24
C ALA A 326 -17.24 27.06 4.54
N GLN A 327 -16.34 27.69 5.30
CA GLN A 327 -15.15 28.41 4.77
C GLN A 327 -14.11 27.47 4.16
N THR A 328 -14.27 26.17 4.33
CA THR A 328 -13.28 25.14 4.00
C THR A 328 -13.85 24.17 2.94
N SER A 329 -14.87 24.59 2.19
CA SER A 329 -15.45 23.76 1.13
C SER A 329 -14.45 23.51 0.00
N HIS A 330 -14.22 22.24 -0.32
CA HIS A 330 -13.43 21.78 -1.47
C HIS A 330 -11.95 22.21 -1.43
N MET A 331 -11.18 21.55 -0.55
CA MET A 331 -9.74 21.80 -0.34
C MET A 331 -8.91 20.59 -0.81
N PRO A 332 -8.75 20.38 -2.12
CA PRO A 332 -8.05 19.20 -2.62
C PRO A 332 -6.60 19.18 -2.16
N VAL A 333 -6.17 18.02 -1.68
CA VAL A 333 -4.76 17.69 -1.41
C VAL A 333 -4.38 16.42 -2.16
N ASP A 334 -3.09 16.18 -2.34
CA ASP A 334 -2.63 14.93 -2.95
C ASP A 334 -2.74 13.78 -1.95
N VAL A 335 -2.34 14.02 -0.70
CA VAL A 335 -2.34 13.04 0.38
C VAL A 335 -3.09 13.55 1.60
N LEU A 336 -3.92 12.70 2.19
CA LEU A 336 -4.49 12.90 3.53
C LEU A 336 -3.81 11.94 4.51
N HIS A 337 -3.28 12.46 5.62
CA HIS A 337 -3.02 11.65 6.80
C HIS A 337 -4.15 11.79 7.80
N PHE A 338 -4.56 10.67 8.39
CA PHE A 338 -5.59 10.63 9.41
C PHE A 338 -5.15 9.78 10.60
N SER A 339 -4.91 10.40 11.75
CA SER A 339 -4.50 9.73 12.99
C SER A 339 -5.41 10.10 14.16
N PRO A 340 -6.70 9.71 14.15
CA PRO A 340 -7.62 10.07 15.23
C PRO A 340 -7.18 9.47 16.58
N PRO A 341 -7.69 9.99 17.70
CA PRO A 341 -7.39 9.49 19.03
C PRO A 341 -7.60 7.96 19.15
N CYS A 342 -6.55 7.24 19.58
CA CYS A 342 -6.54 5.77 19.59
C CYS A 342 -6.78 5.15 20.99
N GLN A 343 -7.09 5.97 22.01
CA GLN A 343 -7.10 5.54 23.41
C GLN A 343 -8.09 4.41 23.67
N PHE A 344 -9.33 4.55 23.19
CA PHE A 344 -10.38 3.55 23.37
C PHE A 344 -10.01 2.19 22.75
N PHE A 345 -9.46 2.22 21.54
CA PHE A 345 -9.10 0.99 20.81
C PHE A 345 -7.78 0.35 21.28
N SER A 346 -7.06 0.99 22.20
CA SER A 346 -5.76 0.51 22.68
C SER A 346 -5.91 -0.77 23.50
N PRO A 347 -4.99 -1.75 23.37
CA PRO A 347 -4.95 -2.90 24.27
C PRO A 347 -4.75 -2.51 25.75
N ALA A 348 -4.21 -1.32 26.01
CA ALA A 348 -4.04 -0.79 27.37
C ALA A 348 -5.33 -0.20 27.96
N HIS A 349 -6.40 -0.06 27.17
CA HIS A 349 -7.70 0.38 27.65
C HIS A 349 -8.48 -0.82 28.22
N THR A 350 -8.51 -0.90 29.55
CA THR A 350 -9.16 -1.99 30.32
C THR A 350 -10.39 -1.51 31.10
N HIS A 351 -10.63 -0.20 31.17
CA HIS A 351 -11.74 0.41 31.90
C HIS A 351 -12.33 1.55 31.08
N ALA A 352 -13.66 1.69 31.11
CA ALA A 352 -14.39 2.75 30.43
C ALA A 352 -13.88 4.14 30.84
N SER A 353 -13.88 5.06 29.89
CA SER A 353 -13.54 6.47 30.06
C SER A 353 -14.68 7.35 29.56
N GLU A 354 -14.86 8.51 30.18
CA GLU A 354 -15.79 9.56 29.71
C GLU A 354 -15.46 10.08 28.29
N HIS A 355 -14.26 9.80 27.78
CA HIS A 355 -13.79 10.23 26.45
C HIS A 355 -14.03 9.16 25.36
N ASP A 356 -14.54 7.98 25.71
CA ASP A 356 -14.65 6.85 24.78
C ASP A 356 -15.54 7.16 23.58
N ASP A 357 -16.72 7.73 23.85
CA ASP A 357 -17.65 8.17 22.81
C ASP A 357 -16.97 9.14 21.83
N ALA A 358 -16.28 10.17 22.35
CA ALA A 358 -15.57 11.13 21.51
C ALA A 358 -14.45 10.49 20.67
N ASN A 359 -13.74 9.49 21.22
CA ASN A 359 -12.69 8.76 20.49
C ASN A 359 -13.29 7.89 19.37
N ILE A 360 -14.42 7.23 19.64
CA ILE A 360 -15.18 6.46 18.64
C ILE A 360 -15.70 7.39 17.54
N PHE A 361 -16.33 8.51 17.92
CA PHE A 361 -16.88 9.48 16.96
C PHE A 361 -15.79 10.08 16.06
N ALA A 362 -14.60 10.34 16.61
CA ALA A 362 -13.48 10.86 15.83
C ALA A 362 -13.11 9.91 14.66
N LEU A 363 -13.17 8.59 14.85
CA LEU A 363 -12.86 7.60 13.81
C LEU A 363 -13.74 7.79 12.57
N TYR A 364 -15.04 8.05 12.77
CA TYR A 364 -16.04 8.21 11.70
C TYR A 364 -16.06 9.62 11.07
N GLY A 365 -15.26 10.56 11.59
CA GLY A 365 -15.04 11.85 10.93
C GLY A 365 -14.34 11.73 9.57
N CYS A 366 -13.67 10.60 9.31
CA CYS A 366 -12.97 10.32 8.06
C CYS A 366 -13.87 10.47 6.84
N ASN A 367 -15.11 9.96 6.88
CA ASN A 367 -16.06 9.99 5.76
C ASN A 367 -16.24 11.41 5.18
N GLN A 368 -16.43 12.40 6.05
CA GLN A 368 -16.63 13.78 5.62
C GLN A 368 -15.32 14.44 5.18
N LEU A 369 -14.18 14.07 5.80
CA LEU A 369 -12.86 14.50 5.32
C LEU A 369 -12.62 14.03 3.88
N LEU A 370 -12.95 12.77 3.55
CA LEU A 370 -12.80 12.22 2.21
C LEU A 370 -13.58 13.04 1.17
N LYS A 371 -14.81 13.47 1.51
CA LYS A 371 -15.65 14.28 0.62
C LYS A 371 -15.11 15.69 0.42
N LYS A 372 -14.54 16.27 1.48
CA LYS A 372 -14.07 17.66 1.52
C LYS A 372 -12.68 17.84 0.89
N LEU A 373 -11.80 16.88 1.11
CA LEU A 373 -10.39 16.93 0.71
C LEU A 373 -10.08 16.16 -0.59
N ARG A 374 -10.95 15.22 -1.00
CA ARG A 374 -10.80 14.40 -2.22
C ARG A 374 -9.35 13.96 -2.52
N PRO A 375 -8.63 13.39 -1.54
CA PRO A 375 -7.21 13.04 -1.69
C PRO A 375 -7.01 11.95 -2.74
N ARG A 376 -5.81 11.89 -3.34
CA ARG A 376 -5.41 10.76 -4.20
C ARG A 376 -5.13 9.54 -3.35
N ILE A 377 -4.33 9.74 -2.31
CA ILE A 377 -3.88 8.72 -1.37
C ILE A 377 -4.27 9.15 0.05
N ILE A 378 -4.73 8.20 0.85
CA ILE A 378 -4.92 8.39 2.29
C ILE A 378 -3.97 7.44 3.02
N THR A 379 -3.39 7.93 4.10
CA THR A 379 -2.73 7.08 5.09
C THR A 379 -3.43 7.25 6.43
N VAL A 380 -3.58 6.16 7.16
CA VAL A 380 -4.12 6.16 8.52
C VAL A 380 -3.10 5.50 9.45
N GLU A 381 -2.84 6.13 10.58
CA GLU A 381 -2.17 5.49 11.72
C GLU A 381 -3.18 5.28 12.84
N GLN A 382 -3.19 4.06 13.38
CA GLN A 382 -4.02 3.68 14.52
C GLN A 382 -3.33 2.65 15.41
N THR A 383 -3.87 2.44 16.61
CA THR A 383 -3.45 1.32 17.45
C THR A 383 -3.87 -0.02 16.83
N PHE A 384 -3.01 -1.03 16.95
CA PHE A 384 -3.30 -2.37 16.45
C PHE A 384 -4.48 -3.04 17.16
N GLY A 385 -4.84 -2.57 18.37
CA GLY A 385 -6.01 -3.07 19.08
C GLY A 385 -7.33 -2.84 18.34
N LEU A 386 -7.39 -1.91 17.39
CA LEU A 386 -8.56 -1.71 16.52
C LEU A 386 -8.88 -2.96 15.66
N THR A 387 -7.90 -3.82 15.38
CA THR A 387 -8.11 -5.05 14.60
C THR A 387 -8.55 -6.25 15.45
N HIS A 388 -8.71 -6.10 16.76
CA HIS A 388 -9.15 -7.19 17.63
C HIS A 388 -10.64 -7.48 17.46
N ASP A 389 -11.06 -8.73 17.65
CA ASP A 389 -12.45 -9.19 17.46
C ASP A 389 -13.49 -8.33 18.19
N ARG A 390 -13.18 -7.86 19.42
CA ARG A 390 -14.07 -6.97 20.20
C ARG A 390 -14.38 -5.62 19.52
N HIS A 391 -13.58 -5.21 18.53
CA HIS A 391 -13.74 -3.97 17.78
C HIS A 391 -14.06 -4.21 16.29
N GLU A 392 -14.35 -5.45 15.89
CA GLU A 392 -14.53 -5.81 14.48
C GLU A 392 -15.59 -4.95 13.77
N GLU A 393 -16.70 -4.65 14.44
CA GLU A 393 -17.77 -3.79 13.89
C GLU A 393 -17.28 -2.36 13.63
N TYR A 394 -16.54 -1.78 14.57
CA TYR A 394 -15.95 -0.44 14.40
C TYR A 394 -14.95 -0.41 13.26
N PHE A 395 -14.07 -1.40 13.20
CA PHE A 395 -13.06 -1.50 12.16
C PHE A 395 -13.69 -1.70 10.78
N ASN A 396 -14.63 -2.64 10.64
CA ASN A 396 -15.30 -2.90 9.37
C ASN A 396 -16.14 -1.70 8.90
N GLY A 397 -16.83 -1.02 9.82
CA GLY A 397 -17.54 0.23 9.53
C GLY A 397 -16.60 1.33 9.05
N PHE A 398 -15.46 1.49 9.71
CA PHE A 398 -14.42 2.44 9.30
C PHE A 398 -13.83 2.13 7.92
N LEU A 399 -13.56 0.86 7.60
CA LEU A 399 -13.17 0.46 6.23
C LEU A 399 -14.28 0.78 5.22
N GLY A 400 -15.54 0.59 5.62
CA GLY A 400 -16.74 0.96 4.86
C GLY A 400 -16.79 2.44 4.46
N ASP A 401 -16.22 3.34 5.27
CA ASP A 401 -16.16 4.77 4.95
C ASP A 401 -15.33 5.07 3.70
N PHE A 402 -14.30 4.27 3.43
CA PHE A 402 -13.47 4.39 2.23
C PHE A 402 -14.16 3.73 1.04
N THR A 403 -14.61 2.49 1.21
CA THR A 403 -15.12 1.66 0.10
C THR A 403 -16.43 2.20 -0.47
N GLN A 404 -17.27 2.87 0.34
CA GLN A 404 -18.49 3.52 -0.15
C GLN A 404 -18.22 4.68 -1.13
N HIS A 405 -17.08 5.34 -1.02
CA HIS A 405 -16.65 6.40 -1.97
C HIS A 405 -15.91 5.84 -3.18
N GLY A 406 -15.59 4.54 -3.16
CA GLY A 406 -14.89 3.82 -4.21
C GLY A 406 -13.38 3.82 -4.06
N TYR A 407 -12.86 4.10 -2.86
CA TYR A 407 -11.44 3.93 -2.58
C TYR A 407 -11.07 2.43 -2.53
N SER A 408 -9.91 2.13 -3.09
CA SER A 408 -9.18 0.89 -2.77
C SER A 408 -8.45 1.08 -1.43
N ILE A 409 -8.29 0.03 -0.63
CA ILE A 409 -7.74 0.13 0.72
C ILE A 409 -6.89 -1.10 1.06
N ARG A 410 -5.77 -0.91 1.75
CA ARG A 410 -4.84 -1.96 2.24
C ARG A 410 -4.44 -1.65 3.67
N TRP A 411 -4.31 -2.66 4.51
CA TRP A 411 -3.91 -2.48 5.91
C TRP A 411 -3.00 -3.60 6.41
N ARG A 412 -2.13 -3.24 7.36
CA ARG A 412 -1.18 -4.15 8.02
C ARG A 412 -0.84 -3.63 9.41
N VAL A 413 -0.62 -4.54 10.36
CA VAL A 413 0.01 -4.20 11.65
C VAL A 413 1.52 -4.27 11.49
N ILE A 414 2.19 -3.14 11.70
CA ILE A 414 3.61 -2.97 11.41
C ILE A 414 4.37 -2.74 12.70
N ARG A 415 5.49 -3.44 12.85
CA ARG A 415 6.49 -3.17 13.89
C ARG A 415 7.36 -2.02 13.39
N LEU A 416 7.25 -0.85 14.01
CA LEU A 416 7.90 0.36 13.51
C LEU A 416 9.44 0.27 13.53
N CYS A 417 10.03 -0.64 14.32
CA CYS A 417 11.46 -0.90 14.28
C CYS A 417 11.96 -1.43 12.93
N THR A 418 11.12 -2.14 12.16
CA THR A 418 11.48 -2.55 10.78
C THR A 418 11.58 -1.38 9.83
N TRP A 419 11.03 -0.22 10.22
CA TRP A 419 11.10 1.08 9.54
C TRP A 419 11.95 2.09 10.33
N GLY A 420 12.93 1.61 11.11
CA GLY A 420 13.94 2.44 11.76
C GLY A 420 13.55 3.07 13.09
N ALA A 421 12.39 2.78 13.67
CA ALA A 421 12.13 3.21 15.06
C ALA A 421 13.06 2.49 16.04
N ALA A 422 13.56 3.19 17.06
CA ALA A 422 14.35 2.57 18.13
C ALA A 422 13.50 1.82 19.16
N GLN A 423 12.25 1.50 18.83
CA GLN A 423 11.24 0.94 19.72
C GLN A 423 10.54 -0.26 19.09
N ASP A 424 10.19 -1.27 19.87
CA ASP A 424 9.29 -2.35 19.44
C ASP A 424 7.80 -1.91 19.47
N ARG A 425 7.52 -0.75 18.86
CA ARG A 425 6.18 -0.16 18.79
C ARG A 425 5.42 -0.76 17.60
N ARG A 426 4.20 -1.26 17.84
CA ARG A 426 3.32 -1.77 16.78
C ARG A 426 2.19 -0.80 16.48
N ARG A 427 1.87 -0.61 15.20
CA ARG A 427 0.75 0.23 14.74
C ARG A 427 0.02 -0.39 13.56
N LEU A 428 -1.29 -0.19 13.54
CA LEU A 428 -2.11 -0.45 12.35
C LEU A 428 -1.87 0.71 11.39
N ILE A 429 -1.35 0.38 10.21
CA ILE A 429 -1.20 1.34 9.11
C ILE A 429 -2.17 0.94 8.01
N ILE A 430 -2.90 1.92 7.49
CA ILE A 430 -3.81 1.76 6.35
C ILE A 430 -3.37 2.70 5.24
N ILE A 431 -3.37 2.21 4.01
CA ILE A 431 -3.20 3.02 2.80
C ILE A 431 -4.49 2.87 1.98
N ALA A 432 -5.05 3.98 1.51
CA ALA A 432 -6.18 3.96 0.58
C ALA A 432 -5.88 4.82 -0.66
N ALA A 433 -6.43 4.42 -1.80
CA ALA A 433 -6.24 5.09 -3.09
C ALA A 433 -7.58 5.40 -3.74
N ALA A 434 -7.71 6.63 -4.26
CA ALA A 434 -8.93 7.14 -4.86
C ALA A 434 -9.38 6.32 -6.08
N PRO A 435 -10.66 6.40 -6.48
CA PRO A 435 -11.10 5.83 -7.75
C PRO A 435 -10.20 6.27 -8.91
N GLY A 436 -9.65 5.31 -9.66
CA GLY A 436 -8.72 5.59 -10.76
C GLY A 436 -7.26 5.80 -10.35
N GLU A 437 -6.90 5.63 -9.08
CA GLU A 437 -5.51 5.50 -8.64
C GLU A 437 -5.21 4.04 -8.32
N ARG A 438 -4.00 3.58 -8.65
CA ARG A 438 -3.53 2.26 -8.20
C ARG A 438 -3.20 2.32 -6.72
N LEU A 439 -3.54 1.25 -5.99
CA LEU A 439 -3.33 1.15 -4.55
C LEU A 439 -1.84 0.89 -4.24
N PRO A 440 -1.15 1.80 -3.53
CA PRO A 440 0.24 1.57 -3.15
C PRO A 440 0.41 0.32 -2.29
N THR A 441 1.54 -0.34 -2.46
CA THR A 441 2.01 -1.36 -1.51
C THR A 441 2.51 -0.71 -0.23
N PHE A 442 2.81 -1.50 0.79
CA PHE A 442 3.65 -0.99 1.88
C PHE A 442 5.12 -0.91 1.42
N PRO A 443 5.93 0.02 1.97
CA PRO A 443 7.36 -0.04 1.77
C PRO A 443 7.92 -1.35 2.33
N GLN A 444 8.99 -1.82 1.70
CA GLN A 444 9.78 -2.92 2.23
C GLN A 444 10.34 -2.55 3.60
N ASP A 445 10.62 -3.56 4.41
CA ASP A 445 11.35 -3.34 5.65
C ASP A 445 12.73 -2.77 5.32
N THR A 446 13.22 -1.87 6.16
CA THR A 446 14.53 -1.23 6.01
C THR A 446 15.51 -1.73 7.08
N HIS A 447 14.97 -2.31 8.15
CA HIS A 447 15.74 -2.81 9.28
C HIS A 447 15.27 -4.21 9.68
N SER A 448 16.20 -5.02 10.18
CA SER A 448 15.96 -6.35 10.76
C SER A 448 16.75 -6.52 12.07
N GLN A 449 16.58 -7.66 12.75
CA GLN A 449 17.27 -7.89 14.02
C GLN A 449 18.78 -8.00 13.87
N GLU A 450 19.25 -8.67 12.82
CA GLU A 450 20.67 -8.94 12.58
C GLU A 450 21.27 -8.02 11.50
N GLY A 451 20.43 -7.26 10.79
CA GLY A 451 20.81 -6.62 9.53
C GLY A 451 20.99 -7.63 8.38
N GLY A 452 21.71 -7.22 7.34
CA GLY A 452 22.08 -8.07 6.20
C GLY A 452 21.05 -8.10 5.06
N ASN A 453 21.45 -8.61 3.88
CA ASN A 453 20.63 -8.67 2.67
C ASN A 453 20.00 -7.32 2.26
N GLY A 454 20.75 -6.22 2.41
CA GLY A 454 20.26 -4.87 2.14
C GLY A 454 19.47 -4.22 3.28
N LEU A 455 19.30 -4.89 4.42
CA LEU A 455 18.64 -4.35 5.62
C LEU A 455 19.67 -3.89 6.67
N LEU A 456 19.36 -2.80 7.37
CA LEU A 456 20.13 -2.36 8.53
C LEU A 456 19.77 -3.16 9.79
N PRO A 457 20.67 -3.28 10.78
CA PRO A 457 20.27 -3.74 12.11
C PRO A 457 19.31 -2.71 12.74
N TYR A 458 18.40 -3.17 13.59
CA TYR A 458 17.48 -2.28 14.32
C TYR A 458 18.22 -1.16 15.04
N ASN A 459 17.61 0.03 15.08
CA ASN A 459 18.14 1.14 15.85
C ASN A 459 18.02 0.83 17.35
N SER A 460 19.14 0.80 18.05
CA SER A 460 19.17 0.53 19.49
C SER A 460 18.90 1.79 20.32
N ILE A 461 18.65 1.61 21.63
CA ILE A 461 18.61 2.72 22.58
C ILE A 461 19.92 3.51 22.53
N GLY A 462 21.05 2.81 22.60
CA GLY A 462 22.38 3.40 22.55
C GLY A 462 22.59 4.25 21.30
N LYS A 463 22.20 3.72 20.13
CA LYS A 463 22.28 4.45 18.87
C LYS A 463 21.43 5.72 18.88
N ALA A 464 20.17 5.63 19.30
CA ALA A 464 19.27 6.78 19.33
C ALA A 464 19.69 7.87 20.34
N LEU A 465 20.43 7.52 21.39
CA LEU A 465 20.90 8.49 22.40
C LEU A 465 22.29 9.05 22.08
N ARG A 466 23.04 8.42 21.16
CA ARG A 466 24.48 8.67 20.94
C ARG A 466 24.80 10.12 20.58
N ASP A 467 23.91 10.81 19.85
CA ASP A 467 24.19 12.14 19.30
C ASP A 467 23.63 13.30 20.11
N ILE A 468 23.14 13.03 21.32
CA ILE A 468 22.73 14.04 22.28
C ILE A 468 23.98 14.56 23.02
N ARG A 469 24.07 15.88 23.17
CA ARG A 469 25.20 16.57 23.81
C ARG A 469 24.72 17.46 24.94
N ALA A 470 25.60 17.75 25.88
CA ALA A 470 25.34 18.75 26.91
C ALA A 470 25.06 20.11 26.24
N GLY A 471 23.98 20.78 26.65
CA GLY A 471 23.52 22.04 26.06
C GLY A 471 22.47 21.87 24.95
N ASP A 472 22.18 20.64 24.50
CA ASP A 472 21.05 20.41 23.60
C ASP A 472 19.72 20.80 24.27
N ASP A 473 18.80 21.34 23.48
CA ASP A 473 17.46 21.71 23.94
C ASP A 473 16.77 20.51 24.60
N LEU A 474 16.15 20.75 25.76
CA LEU A 474 15.48 19.74 26.59
C LEU A 474 16.38 18.61 27.14
N HIS A 475 17.71 18.78 27.08
CA HIS A 475 18.70 17.89 27.68
C HIS A 475 19.37 18.55 28.90
N ASP A 476 18.62 18.62 30.00
CA ASP A 476 19.07 19.20 31.27
C ASP A 476 19.39 18.08 32.27
N LEU A 477 20.68 17.87 32.50
CA LEU A 477 21.20 16.86 33.43
C LEU A 477 21.23 17.32 34.89
N ASP A 478 21.07 18.62 35.16
CA ASP A 478 21.08 19.17 36.52
C ASP A 478 19.69 19.01 37.16
N ASN A 479 18.63 19.08 36.35
CA ASN A 479 17.25 19.00 36.82
C ASN A 479 16.56 17.67 36.49
N VAL A 480 17.31 16.63 36.11
CA VAL A 480 16.79 15.28 35.90
C VAL A 480 16.79 14.48 37.20
N HIS A 481 15.84 13.56 37.32
CA HIS A 481 15.72 12.71 38.51
C HIS A 481 16.76 11.58 38.49
N TYR A 482 17.74 11.64 39.40
CA TYR A 482 18.67 10.55 39.70
C TYR A 482 18.06 9.56 40.69
N PHE A 483 18.37 8.28 40.53
CA PHE A 483 17.93 7.22 41.44
C PHE A 483 18.99 6.98 42.51
N ASP A 484 18.54 6.85 43.75
CA ASP A 484 19.37 6.44 44.88
C ASP A 484 18.66 5.34 45.69
N PRO A 485 19.15 4.08 45.69
CA PRO A 485 20.29 3.61 44.91
C PRO A 485 20.00 3.58 43.40
N PRO A 486 21.04 3.54 42.53
CA PRO A 486 20.86 3.35 41.09
C PRO A 486 20.06 2.08 40.78
N ARG A 487 19.32 2.12 39.66
CA ARG A 487 18.64 0.92 39.14
C ARG A 487 19.66 0.00 38.47
N ALA A 488 19.26 -1.26 38.24
CA ALA A 488 20.10 -2.20 37.51
C ALA A 488 20.39 -1.68 36.09
N PRO A 489 21.66 -1.63 35.64
CA PRO A 489 21.97 -1.25 34.27
C PRO A 489 21.43 -2.28 33.28
N TYR A 490 21.26 -1.87 32.03
CA TYR A 490 20.81 -2.76 30.95
C TYR A 490 21.57 -2.49 29.65
N ASP A 491 21.56 -3.48 28.76
CA ASP A 491 22.24 -3.40 27.46
C ASP A 491 21.67 -2.25 26.60
N PRO A 492 22.47 -1.23 26.24
CA PRO A 492 22.03 -0.15 25.37
C PRO A 492 21.74 -0.60 23.93
N GLU A 493 22.24 -1.76 23.49
CA GLU A 493 22.05 -2.24 22.12
C GLU A 493 20.66 -2.87 21.88
N ARG A 494 19.83 -2.99 22.91
CA ARG A 494 18.44 -3.46 22.77
C ARG A 494 17.49 -2.36 22.26
N LEU A 495 16.34 -2.79 21.72
CA LEU A 495 15.20 -1.92 21.43
C LEU A 495 14.57 -1.33 22.70
N ALA A 496 14.10 -0.09 22.62
CA ALA A 496 13.20 0.45 23.63
C ALA A 496 11.82 -0.21 23.58
N GLY A 497 11.13 -0.23 24.73
CA GLY A 497 9.69 -0.46 24.74
C GLY A 497 8.94 0.72 24.10
N THR A 498 7.61 0.61 24.00
CA THR A 498 6.79 1.72 23.48
C THR A 498 6.82 2.91 24.44
N ILE A 499 7.30 4.05 23.96
CA ILE A 499 7.20 5.34 24.64
C ILE A 499 5.74 5.75 24.65
N THR A 500 5.24 6.06 25.84
CA THR A 500 3.86 6.50 26.09
C THR A 500 3.83 7.96 26.52
N THR A 501 2.64 8.53 26.71
CA THR A 501 2.47 9.90 27.21
C THR A 501 3.05 10.11 28.61
N GLY A 502 3.11 9.05 29.42
CA GLY A 502 3.80 9.04 30.71
C GLY A 502 5.31 8.82 30.60
N GLY A 503 5.84 8.64 29.38
CA GLY A 503 7.21 8.21 29.08
C GLY A 503 7.40 6.70 29.09
N GLY A 504 6.75 5.99 30.02
CA GLY A 504 7.06 4.60 30.34
C GLY A 504 8.06 4.49 31.50
N TYR A 505 8.45 3.26 31.86
CA TYR A 505 9.39 2.98 32.96
C TYR A 505 10.86 2.99 32.50
N PHE A 506 11.22 3.87 31.56
CA PHE A 506 12.57 3.94 31.02
C PHE A 506 13.47 4.86 31.83
N TYR A 507 14.73 4.46 31.94
CA TYR A 507 15.82 5.18 32.59
C TYR A 507 17.08 5.06 31.75
N TYR A 508 18.08 5.91 31.99
CA TYR A 508 19.32 5.90 31.23
C TYR A 508 20.04 4.53 31.38
N PRO A 509 20.73 4.00 30.35
CA PRO A 509 21.21 2.60 30.33
C PRO A 509 22.06 2.17 31.54
N ASP A 510 22.78 3.08 32.17
CA ASP A 510 23.61 2.80 33.35
C ASP A 510 22.81 2.68 34.68
N GLY A 511 21.50 2.93 34.65
CA GLY A 511 20.65 2.85 35.85
C GLY A 511 20.63 4.10 36.73
N SER A 512 21.42 5.13 36.42
CA SER A 512 21.66 6.28 37.30
C SER A 512 20.49 7.27 37.37
N ARG A 513 19.78 7.51 36.27
CA ARG A 513 18.76 8.57 36.17
C ARG A 513 17.62 8.27 35.22
N LYS A 514 16.55 9.04 35.31
CA LYS A 514 15.51 9.08 34.26
C LYS A 514 16.09 9.67 32.97
N LEU A 515 15.41 9.37 31.86
CA LEU A 515 15.67 10.03 30.59
C LEU A 515 15.17 11.48 30.61
N THR A 516 15.94 12.38 29.99
CA THR A 516 15.58 13.74 29.64
C THR A 516 14.54 13.76 28.52
N LEU A 517 13.85 14.89 28.33
CA LEU A 517 12.83 15.01 27.28
C LEU A 517 13.44 14.94 25.87
N ARG A 518 14.68 15.43 25.68
CA ARG A 518 15.41 15.26 24.42
C ARG A 518 15.72 13.80 24.10
N GLU A 519 16.12 13.02 25.10
CA GLU A 519 16.34 11.57 24.94
C GLU A 519 15.05 10.83 24.59
N TYR A 520 13.91 11.19 25.21
CA TYR A 520 12.60 10.68 24.80
C TYR A 520 12.26 11.04 23.35
N ALA A 521 12.50 12.30 22.94
CA ALA A 521 12.24 12.75 21.57
C ALA A 521 13.10 11.99 20.55
N SER A 522 14.37 11.76 20.85
CA SER A 522 15.29 11.01 19.98
C SER A 522 14.89 9.54 19.84
N LEU A 523 14.52 8.88 20.93
CA LEU A 523 13.97 7.52 20.88
C LEU A 523 12.63 7.43 20.13
N GLN A 524 11.87 8.52 20.12
CA GLN A 524 10.65 8.67 19.30
C GLN A 524 10.98 9.05 17.84
N GLY A 525 12.24 9.17 17.47
CA GLY A 525 12.71 9.40 16.10
C GLY A 525 12.65 10.86 15.65
N PHE A 526 12.43 11.83 16.56
CA PHE A 526 12.43 13.24 16.22
C PHE A 526 13.85 13.76 15.99
N PRO A 527 14.08 14.58 14.93
CA PRO A 527 15.36 15.22 14.74
C PRO A 527 15.61 16.27 15.83
N LYS A 528 16.88 16.55 16.14
CA LYS A 528 17.28 17.57 17.13
C LYS A 528 16.73 18.97 16.83
N SER A 529 16.56 19.29 15.54
CA SER A 529 15.96 20.55 15.08
C SER A 529 14.46 20.68 15.38
N HIS A 530 13.78 19.60 15.77
CA HIS A 530 12.38 19.67 16.17
C HIS A 530 12.25 20.29 17.57
N GLN A 531 11.60 21.45 17.61
CA GLN A 531 11.37 22.21 18.84
C GLN A 531 10.12 21.69 19.55
N PHE A 532 10.11 21.68 20.88
CA PHE A 532 8.90 21.40 21.66
C PHE A 532 8.66 22.51 22.68
N LEU A 533 7.43 23.00 22.75
CA LEU A 533 7.02 24.10 23.61
C LEU A 533 5.96 23.64 24.62
N GLY A 534 5.98 24.26 25.80
CA GLY A 534 5.05 24.00 26.90
C GLY A 534 5.71 23.42 28.15
N THR A 535 4.90 22.92 29.07
CA THR A 535 5.39 22.33 30.32
C THR A 535 6.09 20.99 30.09
N LYS A 536 6.98 20.56 30.99
CA LYS A 536 7.65 19.24 30.92
C LYS A 536 6.65 18.09 30.69
N THR A 537 5.51 18.14 31.38
CA THR A 537 4.42 17.15 31.24
C THR A 537 3.74 17.22 29.87
N SER A 538 3.47 18.43 29.35
CA SER A 538 2.88 18.61 28.03
C SER A 538 3.81 18.08 26.93
N ILE A 539 5.09 18.47 26.96
CA ILE A 539 6.10 18.03 25.99
C ILE A 539 6.23 16.50 26.00
N LYS A 540 6.22 15.89 27.19
CA LYS A 540 6.26 14.42 27.30
C LYS A 540 5.06 13.75 26.62
N ARG A 541 3.86 14.32 26.79
CA ARG A 541 2.64 13.85 26.13
C ARG A 541 2.71 14.02 24.61
N GLN A 542 3.22 15.17 24.13
CA GLN A 542 3.45 15.45 22.72
C GLN A 542 4.35 14.39 22.07
N ILE A 543 5.48 14.07 22.71
CA ILE A 543 6.41 13.03 22.24
C ILE A 543 5.73 11.66 22.22
N GLY A 544 5.10 11.23 23.34
CA GLY A 544 4.52 9.89 23.44
C GLY A 544 3.38 9.60 22.46
N ASN A 545 2.58 10.63 22.14
CA ASN A 545 1.48 10.54 21.19
C ASN A 545 1.94 10.45 19.73
N ALA A 546 3.12 10.97 19.39
CA ALA A 546 3.55 11.08 18.00
C ALA A 546 3.70 9.72 17.29
N PHE A 547 3.37 9.70 16.00
CA PHE A 547 3.87 8.67 15.08
C PHE A 547 5.33 9.02 14.72
N PRO A 548 6.33 8.14 14.99
CA PRO A 548 7.75 8.48 14.83
C PRO A 548 8.10 9.04 13.45
N PRO A 549 8.67 10.28 13.35
CA PRO A 549 8.91 10.92 12.06
C PRO A 549 9.89 10.19 11.16
N ASN A 550 10.90 9.52 11.73
CA ASN A 550 11.83 8.68 10.97
C ASN A 550 11.11 7.53 10.26
N THR A 551 10.17 6.87 10.94
CA THR A 551 9.34 5.81 10.38
C THR A 551 8.30 6.35 9.39
N VAL A 552 7.69 7.50 9.69
CA VAL A 552 6.81 8.20 8.76
C VAL A 552 7.55 8.52 7.46
N ARG A 553 8.80 8.98 7.54
CA ARG A 553 9.60 9.30 6.35
C ARG A 553 9.74 8.10 5.42
N VAL A 554 9.97 6.89 5.94
CA VAL A 554 10.04 5.65 5.13
C VAL A 554 8.75 5.46 4.33
N LEU A 555 7.60 5.55 5.01
CA LEU A 555 6.28 5.44 4.38
C LEU A 555 6.07 6.52 3.31
N TYR A 556 6.32 7.78 3.65
CA TYR A 556 6.05 8.88 2.73
C TYR A 556 7.04 8.93 1.57
N LYS A 557 8.29 8.53 1.75
CA LYS A 557 9.24 8.46 0.64
C LYS A 557 8.81 7.42 -0.40
N HIS A 558 8.32 6.28 0.07
CA HIS A 558 7.69 5.29 -0.81
C HIS A 558 6.46 5.85 -1.55
N LEU A 559 5.60 6.60 -0.85
CA LEU A 559 4.43 7.22 -1.47
C LEU A 559 4.79 8.33 -2.47
N GLU A 560 5.85 9.10 -2.23
CA GLU A 560 6.35 10.09 -3.18
C GLU A 560 6.79 9.40 -4.48
N GLN A 561 7.63 8.36 -4.38
CA GLN A 561 8.10 7.58 -5.51
C GLN A 561 6.93 6.92 -6.25
N TRP A 562 5.98 6.35 -5.51
CA TRP A 562 4.75 5.78 -6.09
C TRP A 562 3.98 6.82 -6.91
N LEU A 563 3.72 8.00 -6.34
CA LEU A 563 2.98 9.07 -7.01
C LEU A 563 3.72 9.61 -8.24
N LEU A 564 5.04 9.75 -8.17
CA LEU A 564 5.88 10.12 -9.32
C LEU A 564 5.73 9.10 -10.45
N ASN A 565 5.78 7.80 -10.14
CA ASN A 565 5.60 6.73 -11.11
C ASN A 565 4.19 6.71 -11.70
N GLU A 566 3.14 6.90 -10.89
CA GLU A 566 1.76 7.01 -11.37
C GLU A 566 1.58 8.23 -12.29
N ASP A 567 2.26 9.33 -11.99
CA ASP A 567 2.23 10.56 -12.77
C ASP A 567 3.14 10.51 -14.01
N ARG A 568 3.99 9.48 -14.14
CA ARG A 568 5.06 9.36 -15.14
C ARG A 568 6.03 10.54 -15.11
N MET A 569 6.40 10.94 -13.89
CA MET A 569 7.31 12.05 -13.62
C MET A 569 8.60 11.54 -13.00
N LYS A 570 9.73 12.11 -13.40
CA LYS A 570 11.00 11.86 -12.71
C LYS A 570 11.20 12.88 -11.58
N PRO A 571 11.90 12.52 -10.49
CA PRO A 571 12.34 13.50 -9.50
C PRO A 571 13.12 14.62 -10.18
N PHE A 572 12.99 15.84 -9.66
CA PHE A 572 13.80 16.95 -10.15
C PHE A 572 15.29 16.66 -9.85
N THR A 573 16.13 16.70 -10.88
CA THR A 573 17.59 16.62 -10.77
C THR A 573 18.17 18.00 -11.06
N ASN A 574 19.00 18.53 -10.16
CA ASN A 574 19.76 19.74 -10.46
C ASN A 574 20.86 19.34 -11.45
N ASN A 575 20.78 19.80 -12.70
CA ASN A 575 21.82 19.61 -13.73
C ASN A 575 23.17 20.28 -13.39
N GLN A 576 23.37 20.77 -12.16
CA GLN A 576 24.63 21.31 -11.66
C GLN A 576 25.50 20.29 -10.92
N ASP A 577 24.95 19.12 -10.54
CA ASP A 577 25.71 18.01 -9.95
C ASP A 577 26.09 16.93 -10.98
N ALA A 578 25.75 17.14 -12.25
CA ALA A 578 26.30 16.38 -13.35
C ALA A 578 27.70 16.92 -13.65
N ILE A 579 28.73 16.33 -13.03
CA ILE A 579 30.10 16.42 -13.56
C ILE A 579 30.04 15.77 -14.94
N LEU A 580 29.86 16.60 -15.97
CA LEU A 580 30.16 16.25 -17.34
C LEU A 580 31.67 16.01 -17.38
N ILE A 581 32.07 14.74 -17.31
CA ILE A 581 33.36 14.34 -17.84
C ILE A 581 33.17 14.45 -19.36
N GLU A 582 33.51 15.61 -19.91
CA GLU A 582 33.74 15.74 -21.34
C GLU A 582 34.96 14.86 -21.65
N ASP A 583 34.69 13.69 -22.20
CA ASP A 583 35.69 12.86 -22.86
C ASP A 583 36.10 13.64 -24.13
N ASP A 584 37.16 14.44 -24.00
CA ASP A 584 37.83 15.07 -25.13
C ASP A 584 38.55 14.00 -25.96
N SER A 585 37.80 13.23 -26.73
CA SER A 585 38.31 12.47 -27.87
C SER A 585 37.19 12.22 -28.87
N ASP A 586 37.02 13.15 -29.79
CA ASP A 586 37.06 12.88 -31.24
C ASP A 586 36.33 14.01 -32.00
N THR A 587 37.11 14.97 -32.50
CA THR A 587 36.70 15.73 -33.69
C THR A 587 37.92 15.89 -34.61
N PRO A 588 37.83 15.49 -35.89
CA PRO A 588 38.96 15.49 -36.80
C PRO A 588 39.19 16.91 -37.33
N ALA A 589 40.25 17.55 -36.89
CA ALA A 589 40.75 18.78 -37.50
C ALA A 589 41.86 18.44 -38.50
N ASN A 590 41.48 18.36 -39.78
CA ASN A 590 42.40 18.69 -40.86
C ASN A 590 42.76 20.17 -40.72
N LEU A 591 44.04 20.50 -40.54
CA LEU A 591 44.70 21.66 -41.14
C LEU A 591 46.23 21.53 -40.94
N THR A 592 46.88 21.62 -42.09
CA THR A 592 48.30 21.71 -42.49
C THR A 592 49.30 22.41 -41.57
N ASP A 593 50.49 21.79 -41.48
CA ASP A 593 51.85 22.36 -41.66
C ASP A 593 52.39 23.39 -40.64
N ASP A 594 53.41 23.00 -39.87
CA ASP A 594 54.83 23.39 -40.06
C ASP A 594 55.69 23.31 -38.77
N SER A 595 56.84 22.65 -38.92
CA SER A 595 58.13 22.82 -38.20
C SER A 595 58.27 22.65 -36.67
N GLU A 596 59.02 21.59 -36.31
CA GLU A 596 60.23 21.56 -35.47
C GLU A 596 60.33 22.50 -34.25
N ASP A 597 60.40 21.97 -33.01
CA ASP A 597 61.65 21.57 -32.35
C ASP A 597 61.40 21.19 -30.86
N ARG A 598 62.11 20.18 -30.36
CA ARG A 598 62.27 19.80 -28.92
C ARG A 598 63.71 20.20 -28.54
N PRO A 599 64.14 20.41 -27.26
CA PRO A 599 63.83 19.51 -26.12
C PRO A 599 63.94 20.05 -24.65
N ARG A 600 63.36 19.26 -23.72
CA ARG A 600 63.86 18.84 -22.38
C ARG A 600 64.40 19.88 -21.37
N HIS A 601 63.77 19.96 -20.19
CA HIS A 601 64.40 19.53 -18.91
C HIS A 601 63.40 19.47 -17.73
N SER A 602 63.42 18.31 -17.02
CA SER A 602 62.98 18.11 -15.63
C SER A 602 64.16 18.44 -14.67
N PRO A 603 64.15 18.19 -13.34
CA PRO A 603 63.11 17.63 -12.44
C PRO A 603 63.06 18.28 -11.00
N ASP A 604 62.27 17.65 -10.13
CA ASP A 604 62.36 17.58 -8.65
C ASP A 604 61.71 18.69 -7.78
N MET A 605 60.67 18.35 -7.02
CA MET A 605 60.78 17.67 -5.71
C MET A 605 59.39 17.29 -5.16
N MET A 606 59.35 16.13 -4.52
CA MET A 606 58.19 15.46 -3.93
C MET A 606 57.65 16.14 -2.66
N ASP A 607 56.35 15.98 -2.40
CA ASP A 607 55.89 15.35 -1.15
C ASP A 607 54.49 14.74 -1.35
N GLY A 608 54.37 13.47 -0.97
CA GLY A 608 53.24 12.60 -1.28
C GLY A 608 52.11 12.65 -0.26
N ASN A 609 50.88 12.52 -0.77
CA ASN A 609 49.73 11.99 -0.05
C ASN A 609 49.05 10.97 -0.96
N ILE A 610 49.14 9.69 -0.58
CA ILE A 610 48.46 8.58 -1.22
C ILE A 610 47.03 8.57 -0.68
N VAL A 611 46.07 8.92 -1.54
CA VAL A 611 44.65 8.61 -1.37
C VAL A 611 44.37 7.43 -2.31
N GLU A 612 44.09 6.26 -1.74
CA GLU A 612 43.64 5.10 -2.51
C GLU A 612 42.26 5.39 -3.09
N THR A 613 42.24 5.64 -4.40
CA THR A 613 41.05 5.72 -5.24
C THR A 613 40.48 4.30 -5.44
N PHE A 614 39.30 4.03 -4.88
CA PHE A 614 38.50 2.86 -5.26
C PHE A 614 37.82 3.11 -6.62
N ASP A 615 38.06 2.17 -7.53
CA ASP A 615 37.64 2.15 -8.92
C ASP A 615 36.11 1.91 -9.04
N ILE A 616 35.36 2.93 -9.48
CA ILE A 616 33.90 2.90 -9.70
C ILE A 616 33.65 2.79 -11.21
N GLN A 617 33.94 1.65 -11.84
CA GLN A 617 33.54 1.44 -13.24
C GLN A 617 33.01 0.06 -13.63
N GLN A 618 32.69 -0.83 -12.69
CA GLN A 618 31.99 -2.08 -13.04
C GLN A 618 30.82 -2.38 -12.11
N HIS A 619 29.68 -1.70 -12.29
CA HIS A 619 28.32 -2.23 -12.01
C HIS A 619 27.22 -1.27 -12.50
N ARG A 620 27.12 -1.06 -13.82
CA ARG A 620 25.92 -0.51 -14.46
C ARG A 620 25.30 -1.52 -15.40
N ARG A 621 24.73 -2.59 -14.85
CA ARG A 621 23.72 -3.42 -15.52
C ARG A 621 22.66 -3.83 -14.50
N GLY A 622 21.45 -3.30 -14.67
CA GLY A 622 20.23 -3.80 -14.02
C GLY A 622 20.01 -3.42 -12.55
N ARG A 623 20.13 -2.13 -12.17
CA ARG A 623 19.59 -1.68 -10.87
C ARG A 623 18.07 -1.68 -10.92
N ASP A 624 17.47 -2.46 -10.05
CA ASP A 624 16.05 -2.41 -9.72
C ASP A 624 15.71 -1.00 -9.20
N PRO A 625 14.70 -0.29 -9.73
CA PRO A 625 14.25 1.00 -9.19
C PRO A 625 13.80 0.94 -7.72
N TRP A 626 13.75 -0.25 -7.11
CA TRP A 626 13.43 -0.50 -5.70
C TRP A 626 14.64 -0.79 -4.80
N ALA A 627 15.87 -0.46 -5.23
CA ALA A 627 17.05 -0.70 -4.40
C ALA A 627 16.93 -0.01 -3.03
N VAL A 628 16.86 -0.82 -1.97
CA VAL A 628 16.66 -0.42 -0.57
C VAL A 628 17.69 0.62 -0.11
N GLU A 629 18.89 0.60 -0.70
CA GLU A 629 20.01 1.50 -0.37
C GLU A 629 19.68 2.99 -0.56
N ASP A 630 18.86 3.37 -1.55
CA ASP A 630 18.48 4.77 -1.78
C ASP A 630 17.35 5.25 -0.84
N MET A 631 16.68 4.33 -0.15
CA MET A 631 15.57 4.63 0.78
C MET A 631 16.03 4.78 2.24
N VAL A 632 17.29 4.47 2.53
CA VAL A 632 17.80 4.33 3.90
C VAL A 632 18.88 5.38 4.17
N ILE A 633 18.43 6.57 4.58
CA ILE A 633 19.31 7.54 5.24
C ILE A 633 19.14 7.33 6.74
N ASP A 634 20.23 7.03 7.44
CA ASP A 634 20.24 7.08 8.90
C ASP A 634 19.98 8.53 9.36
N LEU A 635 18.91 8.72 10.12
CA LEU A 635 18.49 10.04 10.62
C LEU A 635 18.81 10.22 12.11
N THR A 636 19.44 9.21 12.72
CA THR A 636 19.95 9.35 14.09
C THR A 636 21.24 10.14 14.09
#